data_AF-D3Q6M9-F1
#
_entry.id   AF-D3Q6M9-F1
#
_cell.length_a   1.000
_cell.length_b   1.000
_cell.length_c   1.000
_cell.angle_alpha   90.00
_cell.angle_beta   90.00
_cell.angle_gamma   90.00
#
_symmetry.space_group_name_H-M   'P 1'
#
loop_
_entity.id
_entity.type
_entity.pdbx_description
1 polymer ?
#
loop_
_entity_poly.entity_id
_entity_poly.type
_entity_poly.pdbx_seq_one_letter_code
_entity_poly.pdbx_strand_id
1 'polypeptide(L)'
;MTILQTVLVFVGIPVAVYLILAGLVYRPGTGNAKRYRPGREYDFAPIWFLARPEEVTVAGAADYVAALPEKSGAKAIEAGEAGSTHSRTGIKGGASGSW
;
A
#
# COMPACT_ATOMS: atom_id res chain seq x y z
N MET A 1 44.78 3.51 -18.31
CA MET A 1 43.34 3.18 -18.29
C MET A 1 43.12 2.05 -19.28
N THR A 2 42.63 0.90 -18.83
CA THR A 2 42.28 -0.23 -19.72
C THR A 2 40.80 -0.18 -20.06
N ILE A 3 40.39 -0.77 -21.20
CA ILE A 3 38.98 -0.84 -21.61
C ILE A 3 38.13 -1.47 -20.50
N LEU A 4 38.63 -2.53 -19.87
CA LEU A 4 37.97 -3.20 -18.76
C LEU A 4 37.77 -2.28 -17.55
N GLN A 5 38.78 -1.47 -17.21
CA GLN A 5 38.69 -0.47 -16.14
C GLN A 5 37.63 0.59 -16.45
N THR A 6 37.61 1.11 -17.69
CA THR A 6 36.62 2.10 -18.13
C THR A 6 35.20 1.54 -18.00
N VAL A 7 34.95 0.31 -18.46
CA VAL A 7 33.62 -0.32 -18.37
C VAL A 7 33.19 -0.54 -16.92
N LEU A 8 34.08 -1.04 -16.05
CA LEU A 8 33.78 -1.23 -14.62
C LEU A 8 33.40 0.07 -13.92
N VAL A 9 34.10 1.16 -14.23
CA VAL A 9 33.84 2.45 -13.60
C VAL A 9 32.54 3.09 -14.13
N PHE A 10 32.40 3.18 -15.45
CA PHE A 10 31.28 3.93 -16.05
C PHE A 10 29.99 3.13 -16.23
N VAL A 11 30.04 1.80 -16.19
CA VAL A 11 28.86 0.93 -16.30
C VAL A 11 28.66 0.13 -15.01
N GLY A 12 29.73 -0.44 -14.45
CA GLY A 12 29.64 -1.25 -13.25
C GLY A 12 29.14 -0.49 -12.02
N ILE A 13 29.70 0.69 -11.74
CA ILE A 13 29.27 1.51 -10.58
C ILE A 13 27.79 1.92 -10.71
N PRO A 14 27.31 2.51 -11.83
CA PRO A 14 25.89 2.84 -11.97
C PRO A 14 24.95 1.65 -11.82
N VAL A 15 25.30 0.50 -12.41
CA VAL A 15 24.49 -0.73 -12.27
C VAL A 15 24.45 -1.20 -10.83
N ALA A 16 25.59 -1.20 -10.12
CA ALA A 16 25.65 -1.58 -8.72
C ALA A 16 24.77 -0.68 -7.84
N VAL A 17 24.84 0.64 -8.03
CA VAL A 17 23.99 1.60 -7.32
C VAL A 17 22.50 1.34 -7.61
N TYR A 18 22.14 1.14 -8.88
CA TYR A 18 20.77 0.84 -9.27
C TYR A 18 20.25 -0.44 -8.61
N LEU A 19 21.05 -1.52 -8.59
CA LEU A 19 20.67 -2.78 -7.95
C LEU A 19 20.51 -2.65 -6.44
N ILE A 20 21.34 -1.84 -5.77
CA ILE A 20 21.18 -1.56 -4.33
C ILE A 20 19.87 -0.84 -4.07
N LEU A 21 19.56 0.20 -4.84
CA LEU A 21 18.31 0.95 -4.70
C LEU A 21 17.09 0.08 -5.01
N ALA A 22 17.13 -0.67 -6.11
CA ALA A 22 16.08 -1.62 -6.45
C ALA A 22 15.90 -2.66 -5.34
N GLY A 23 16.98 -3.22 -4.82
CA GLY A 23 16.94 -4.18 -3.71
C GLY A 23 16.32 -3.57 -2.44
N LEU A 24 16.58 -2.30 -2.15
CA LEU A 24 15.99 -1.61 -1.00
C LEU A 24 14.50 -1.31 -1.21
N VAL A 25 14.12 -0.85 -2.41
CA VAL A 25 12.74 -0.48 -2.78
C VAL A 25 11.85 -1.71 -2.86
N TYR A 26 12.30 -2.74 -3.57
CA TYR A 26 11.56 -3.99 -3.75
C TYR A 26 11.82 -4.98 -2.62
N ARG A 27 12.54 -4.57 -1.56
CA ARG A 27 12.71 -5.41 -0.39
C ARG A 27 11.30 -5.76 0.12
N PRO A 28 10.92 -7.04 0.18
CA PRO A 28 9.60 -7.40 0.67
C PRO A 28 9.46 -6.81 2.08
N GLY A 29 8.54 -5.85 2.22
CA GLY A 29 8.25 -5.23 3.48
C GLY A 29 7.70 -6.27 4.45
N THR A 30 8.03 -6.15 5.74
CA THR A 30 7.42 -6.93 6.83
C THR A 30 5.95 -6.58 7.06
N GLY A 31 5.38 -5.70 6.23
CA GLY A 31 4.00 -5.25 6.26
C GLY A 31 3.06 -6.13 5.46
N ASN A 32 3.13 -7.45 5.62
CA ASN A 32 1.95 -8.26 5.33
C ASN A 32 0.88 -7.83 6.34
N ALA A 33 0.11 -6.79 6.01
CA ALA A 33 -1.10 -6.45 6.72
C ALA A 33 -1.91 -7.75 6.78
N LYS A 34 -1.98 -8.36 7.98
CA LYS A 34 -2.71 -9.61 8.18
C LYS A 34 -4.06 -9.42 7.52
N ARG A 35 -4.40 -10.23 6.53
CA ARG A 35 -5.75 -10.21 5.99
C ARG A 35 -6.63 -10.95 6.98
N TYR A 36 -7.70 -10.30 7.44
CA TYR A 36 -8.69 -11.00 8.24
C TYR A 36 -9.20 -12.21 7.46
N ARG A 37 -9.33 -13.34 8.15
CA ARG A 37 -9.90 -14.58 7.60
C ARG A 37 -11.17 -14.89 8.39
N PRO A 38 -12.32 -15.09 7.71
CA PRO A 38 -13.54 -15.53 8.37
C PRO A 38 -13.29 -16.82 9.19
N GLY A 39 -13.87 -16.89 10.39
CA GLY A 39 -13.65 -18.00 11.32
C GLY A 39 -12.40 -17.89 12.20
N ARG A 40 -11.62 -16.82 12.09
CA ARG A 40 -10.55 -16.47 13.05
C ARG A 40 -11.04 -15.38 14.00
N GLU A 41 -10.51 -15.37 15.21
CA GLU A 41 -10.72 -14.27 16.14
C GLU A 41 -10.20 -12.95 15.56
N TYR A 42 -10.93 -11.87 15.81
CA TYR A 42 -10.63 -10.54 15.28
C TYR A 42 -9.63 -9.83 16.20
N ASP A 43 -8.35 -9.89 15.81
CA ASP A 43 -7.21 -9.30 16.54
C ASP A 43 -6.70 -8.01 15.85
N PHE A 44 -7.58 -7.31 15.15
CA PHE A 44 -7.25 -6.04 14.49
C PHE A 44 -7.66 -4.88 15.38
N ALA A 45 -6.86 -3.81 15.34
CA ALA A 45 -7.24 -2.56 16.00
C ALA A 45 -8.61 -2.09 15.47
N PRO A 46 -9.49 -1.59 16.35
CA PRO A 46 -10.78 -1.04 15.93
C PRO A 46 -10.54 0.22 15.10
N ILE A 47 -11.02 0.22 13.85
CA ILE A 47 -10.92 1.36 12.94
C ILE A 47 -12.29 1.85 12.51
N TRP A 48 -12.53 3.14 12.68
CA TRP A 48 -13.72 3.84 12.21
C TRP A 48 -13.47 4.41 10.83
N PHE A 49 -14.17 3.87 9.83
CA PHE A 49 -14.13 4.41 8.47
C PHE A 49 -15.14 5.54 8.35
N LEU A 50 -14.64 6.76 8.22
CA LEU A 50 -15.46 7.96 8.00
C LEU A 50 -15.55 8.23 6.49
N ALA A 51 -16.76 8.47 5.99
CA ALA A 51 -16.97 8.79 4.58
C ALA A 51 -16.37 10.16 4.20
N ARG A 52 -16.35 11.12 5.14
CA ARG A 52 -15.78 12.46 4.99
C ARG A 52 -15.09 12.88 6.29
N PRO A 53 -13.81 12.55 6.48
CA PRO A 53 -13.12 12.79 7.75
C PRO A 53 -13.06 14.28 8.11
N GLU A 54 -13.03 15.17 7.11
CA GLU A 54 -12.93 16.63 7.29
C GLU A 54 -14.24 17.26 7.80
N GLU A 55 -15.39 16.63 7.54
CA GLU A 55 -16.72 17.16 7.89
C GLU A 55 -17.26 16.60 9.23
N VAL A 56 -16.48 15.74 9.90
CA VAL A 56 -16.93 15.01 11.10
C VAL A 56 -16.31 15.62 12.35
N THR A 57 -17.08 16.43 13.07
CA THR A 57 -16.69 16.99 14.38
C THR A 57 -17.19 16.10 15.52
N VAL A 58 -16.76 14.84 15.54
CA VAL A 58 -17.01 13.94 16.68
C VAL A 58 -15.88 14.13 17.69
N ALA A 59 -16.22 14.30 18.98
CA ALA A 59 -15.24 14.40 20.04
C ALA A 59 -14.28 13.19 20.01
N GLY A 60 -12.97 13.47 19.95
CA GLY A 60 -11.92 12.44 19.84
C GLY A 60 -11.60 11.97 18.42
N ALA A 61 -12.28 12.46 17.37
CA ALA A 61 -11.94 12.11 15.98
C ALA A 61 -10.55 12.63 15.57
N ALA A 62 -10.18 13.84 16.00
CA ALA A 62 -8.86 14.41 15.75
C ALA A 62 -7.75 13.61 16.46
N ASP A 63 -7.99 13.22 17.71
CA ASP A 63 -7.05 12.39 18.50
C ASP A 63 -6.90 11.00 17.89
N TYR A 64 -7.99 10.43 17.37
CA TYR A 64 -8.00 9.15 16.68
C TYR A 64 -7.19 9.21 15.37
N VAL A 65 -7.41 10.25 14.55
CA VAL A 65 -6.64 10.46 13.30
C VAL A 65 -5.16 10.69 13.61
N ALA A 66 -4.83 11.42 14.68
CA ALA A 66 -3.45 11.65 15.10
C ALA A 66 -2.77 10.37 15.65
N ALA A 67 -3.53 9.44 16.24
CA ALA A 67 -3.02 8.18 16.76
C ALA A 67 -2.85 7.09 15.69
N LEU A 68 -3.34 7.31 14.46
CA LEU A 68 -3.14 6.38 13.36
C LEU A 68 -1.65 6.36 12.96
N PRO A 69 -1.04 5.16 12.80
CA PRO A 69 0.34 5.09 12.35
C PRO A 69 0.47 5.71 10.96
N GLU A 70 1.54 6.48 10.73
CA GLU A 70 1.85 7.23 9.49
C GLU A 70 1.70 6.38 8.21
N LYS A 71 1.85 5.05 8.34
CA LYS A 71 1.73 4.06 7.26
C LYS A 71 0.30 3.60 6.94
N SER A 72 -0.71 4.08 7.67
CA SER A 72 -2.12 3.71 7.46
C SER A 72 -2.83 4.59 6.42
N GLY A 73 -2.12 5.56 5.83
CA GLY A 73 -2.60 6.30 4.67
C GLY A 73 -2.73 5.38 3.46
N ALA A 74 -3.81 4.60 3.40
CA ALA A 74 -4.29 4.07 2.13
C ALA A 74 -4.50 5.28 1.22
N LYS A 75 -3.80 5.33 0.09
CA LYS A 75 -4.11 6.30 -0.96
C LYS A 75 -5.60 6.24 -1.19
N ALA A 76 -6.30 7.35 -0.93
CA ALA A 76 -7.70 7.48 -1.29
C ALA A 76 -7.81 7.06 -2.75
N ILE A 77 -8.67 6.07 -3.01
CA ILE A 77 -8.98 5.69 -4.38
C ILE A 77 -9.72 6.91 -4.92
N GLU A 78 -9.09 7.64 -5.85
CA GLU A 78 -9.77 8.75 -6.50
C GLU A 78 -11.07 8.21 -7.06
N ALA A 79 -12.19 8.78 -6.61
CA ALA A 79 -13.50 8.44 -7.13
C ALA A 79 -13.51 8.92 -8.58
N GLY A 80 -13.12 8.03 -9.50
CA GLY A 80 -13.20 8.28 -10.92
C GLY A 80 -14.61 8.73 -11.24
N GLU A 81 -14.71 9.92 -11.85
CA GLU A 81 -15.94 10.47 -12.39
C GLU A 81 -16.73 9.34 -13.05
N ALA A 82 -18.02 9.22 -12.71
CA ALA A 82 -18.92 8.21 -13.24
C ALA A 82 -19.23 8.50 -14.73
N GLY A 83 -18.20 8.57 -15.56
CA GLY A 83 -18.27 8.47 -17.00
C GLY A 83 -18.48 7.01 -17.36
N SER A 84 -19.73 6.68 -17.67
CA SER A 84 -20.15 5.41 -18.25
C SER A 84 -19.21 5.01 -19.39
N THR A 85 -18.35 4.01 -19.15
CA THR A 85 -17.92 2.91 -20.04
C THR A 85 -16.63 2.29 -19.47
N HIS A 86 -16.72 1.55 -18.36
CA HIS A 86 -15.64 0.67 -17.94
C HIS A 86 -16.21 -0.76 -17.86
N SER A 87 -15.69 -1.62 -18.73
CA SER A 87 -15.95 -3.07 -18.74
C SER A 87 -15.85 -3.61 -17.31
N ARG A 88 -16.86 -4.37 -16.86
CA ARG A 88 -16.88 -4.96 -15.51
C ARG A 88 -15.65 -5.84 -15.35
N THR A 89 -14.62 -5.31 -14.72
CA THR A 89 -13.46 -6.06 -14.26
C THR A 89 -13.96 -7.17 -13.36
N GLY A 90 -13.64 -8.41 -13.72
CA GLY A 90 -14.15 -9.62 -13.09
C GLY A 90 -14.03 -9.60 -11.57
N ILE A 91 -15.04 -10.20 -10.93
CA ILE A 91 -15.20 -10.31 -9.49
C ILE A 91 -13.91 -10.91 -8.89
N LYS A 92 -13.02 -10.08 -8.36
CA LYS A 92 -11.89 -10.54 -7.53
C LYS A 92 -12.31 -10.48 -6.06
N GLY A 93 -13.17 -11.40 -5.67
CA GLY A 93 -13.53 -11.66 -4.28
C GLY A 93 -13.14 -13.08 -3.89
N GLY A 94 -12.09 -13.24 -3.07
CA GLY A 94 -11.67 -14.53 -2.52
C GLY A 94 -12.58 -15.05 -1.39
N ALA A 95 -13.84 -14.62 -1.36
CA ALA A 95 -14.82 -15.09 -0.39
C ALA A 95 -15.53 -16.32 -0.97
N SER A 96 -14.97 -17.50 -0.74
CA SER A 96 -15.69 -18.77 -0.92
C SER A 96 -16.35 -19.13 0.41
N GLY A 97 -17.55 -18.60 0.64
CA GLY A 97 -18.43 -19.06 1.71
C GLY A 97 -19.77 -19.40 1.08
N SER A 98 -20.19 -20.67 1.14
CA SER A 98 -21.57 -21.06 0.85
C SER A 98 -22.43 -20.77 2.08
N TRP A 99 -23.51 -20.02 1.88
CA TRP A 99 -24.59 -19.87 2.87
C TRP A 99 -25.57 -21.03 2.73
#